data_AF-A0A849ERA1-F1
#
_entry.id   AF-A0A849ERA1-F1
#
_cell.length_a   1.000
_cell.length_b   1.000
_cell.length_c   1.000
_cell.angle_alpha   90.00
_cell.angle_beta   90.00
_cell.angle_gamma   90.00
#
_symmetry.space_group_name_H-M   'P 1'
#
loop_
_entity.id
_entity.type
_entity.pdbx_description
1 polymer ?
#
loop_
_entity_poly.entity_id
_entity_poly.type
_entity_poly.pdbx_seq_one_letter_code
_entity_poly.pdbx_strand_id
1 'polypeptide(L)'
;MMGNKVAARDLCIAHHFPLAPSVASAKDEHSFIESIGQIGLPVLIKAAAGGGGKGMQIIKDMSGLEQAVQLAKGEALRSFKNSEVYAERYIEKSRHIEVQVLADHYGNVIHLQSGLFADRHMAGRMFRNQCVLSAMGVKQVALVLGHSTAGGAYIPTLCDYSITVRKTGGVFLGGPPLVKAATGEEVTADELGGADVHSSVSGTADYAVDSEPEGIALLREIVGAFPREPKVAIEQREIEEPYYDPKELYGIIPDDVKKQFDIREVIARIVYGSRFHEFKSAYGSTLVCGFAFLYGWKVGQINGGINVMMTGLDTERVAVAGLAPGIGETTLEIALKYTKSRKQFNRPISEFQMVKAKLANIYTEIEAARGLVYRAARLAGVSERGGKGTQIHKLAAAAILFTGEAVSRATDICLQLHGGYGYATEYPINRFYRDAKLYEIGAGTSDIRRLVVADELIKKGTGYL
;
A
#
# COMPACT_ATOMS: atom_id res chain seq x y z
N MET A 1 -18.65 26.16 -11.27
CA MET A 1 -18.38 25.02 -12.18
C MET A 1 -19.22 23.81 -11.77
N MET A 2 -19.06 23.30 -10.54
CA MET A 2 -20.00 22.30 -10.00
C MET A 2 -21.41 22.90 -9.83
N GLY A 3 -22.42 22.25 -10.39
CA GLY A 3 -23.83 22.65 -10.30
C GLY A 3 -24.39 23.47 -11.47
N ASN A 4 -23.60 23.85 -12.48
CA ASN A 4 -24.09 24.44 -13.74
C ASN A 4 -23.53 23.67 -14.95
N LYS A 5 -24.40 22.96 -15.66
CA LYS A 5 -24.06 22.05 -16.76
C LYS A 5 -23.66 22.77 -18.04
N VAL A 6 -24.20 23.98 -18.28
CA VAL A 6 -23.82 24.79 -19.45
C VAL A 6 -22.40 25.31 -19.26
N ALA A 7 -22.08 25.87 -18.09
CA ALA A 7 -20.73 26.30 -17.77
C ALA A 7 -19.71 25.15 -17.77
N ALA A 8 -20.11 23.96 -17.30
CA ALA A 8 -19.27 22.77 -17.35
C ALA A 8 -19.01 22.30 -18.79
N ARG A 9 -20.03 22.31 -19.64
CA ARG A 9 -19.88 22.02 -21.08
C ARG A 9 -18.92 22.99 -21.76
N ASP A 10 -19.13 24.29 -21.58
CA ASP A 10 -18.32 25.32 -22.25
C ASP A 10 -16.85 25.24 -21.85
N LEU A 11 -16.58 24.95 -20.58
CA LEU A 11 -15.24 24.66 -20.09
C LEU A 11 -14.65 23.43 -20.80
N CYS A 12 -15.39 22.32 -20.86
CA CYS A 12 -14.95 21.12 -21.55
C CYS A 12 -14.66 21.38 -23.04
N ILE A 13 -15.48 22.18 -23.73
CA ILE A 13 -15.23 22.61 -25.13
C ILE A 13 -13.93 23.43 -25.22
N ALA A 14 -13.75 24.42 -24.34
CA ALA A 14 -12.58 25.28 -24.34
C ALA A 14 -11.26 24.53 -24.12
N HIS A 15 -11.32 23.36 -23.46
CA HIS A 15 -10.18 22.49 -23.20
C HIS A 15 -10.15 21.23 -24.09
N HIS A 16 -10.93 21.21 -25.18
CA HIS A 16 -10.94 20.14 -26.19
C HIS A 16 -11.31 18.75 -25.64
N PHE A 17 -12.11 18.68 -24.57
CA PHE A 17 -12.63 17.41 -24.09
C PHE A 17 -13.73 16.88 -25.02
N PRO A 18 -13.77 15.56 -25.29
CA PRO A 18 -14.84 14.96 -26.06
C PRO A 18 -16.15 15.03 -25.27
N LEU A 19 -17.19 15.59 -25.91
CA LEU A 19 -18.52 15.75 -25.33
C LEU A 19 -19.57 15.15 -26.27
N ALA A 20 -20.69 14.70 -25.71
CA ALA A 20 -21.86 14.45 -26.52
C ALA A 20 -22.30 15.75 -27.23
N PRO A 21 -22.66 15.70 -28.54
CA PRO A 21 -23.18 16.86 -29.26
C PRO A 21 -24.33 17.51 -28.50
N SER A 22 -24.27 18.82 -28.34
CA SER A 22 -25.16 19.47 -27.39
C SER A 22 -25.30 20.97 -27.53
N VAL A 23 -26.43 21.50 -27.05
CA VAL A 23 -26.86 22.90 -27.23
C VAL A 23 -27.50 23.43 -25.95
N ALA A 24 -27.21 24.69 -25.62
CA ALA A 24 -27.77 25.36 -24.43
C ALA A 24 -28.91 26.27 -24.88
N SER A 25 -29.91 26.48 -24.02
CA SER A 25 -31.04 27.35 -24.36
C SER A 25 -30.57 28.79 -24.56
N ALA A 26 -30.74 29.30 -25.77
CA ALA A 26 -30.57 30.72 -26.06
C ALA A 26 -31.73 31.54 -25.47
N LYS A 27 -31.64 32.88 -25.51
CA LYS A 27 -32.74 33.77 -25.11
C LYS A 27 -33.99 33.59 -25.97
N ASP A 28 -33.81 33.15 -27.22
CA ASP A 28 -34.90 32.80 -28.14
C ASP A 28 -35.12 31.28 -28.18
N GLU A 29 -36.39 30.88 -28.03
CA GLU A 29 -36.78 29.48 -27.92
C GLU A 29 -36.80 28.76 -29.27
N HIS A 30 -37.19 29.47 -30.33
CA HIS A 30 -37.24 28.92 -31.68
C HIS A 30 -35.84 28.55 -32.18
N SER A 31 -34.86 29.43 -31.95
CA SER A 31 -33.44 29.17 -32.23
C SER A 31 -32.88 27.97 -31.45
N PHE A 32 -33.34 27.74 -30.21
CA PHE A 32 -32.91 26.59 -29.42
C PHE A 32 -33.45 25.27 -29.99
N ILE A 33 -34.74 25.24 -30.35
CA ILE A 33 -35.38 24.06 -30.96
C ILE A 33 -34.72 23.71 -32.31
N GLU A 34 -34.42 24.72 -33.13
CA GLU A 34 -33.72 24.53 -34.40
C GLU A 34 -32.31 23.95 -34.19
N SER A 35 -31.59 24.47 -33.18
CA SER A 35 -30.25 23.99 -32.82
C SER A 35 -30.25 22.54 -32.31
N ILE A 36 -31.32 22.11 -31.62
CA ILE A 36 -31.52 20.71 -31.22
C ILE A 36 -31.62 19.80 -32.45
N GLY A 37 -32.30 20.25 -33.51
CA GLY A 37 -32.39 19.52 -34.78
C GLY A 37 -31.02 19.22 -35.40
N GLN A 38 -30.03 20.07 -35.17
CA GLN A 38 -28.68 19.94 -35.74
C GLN A 38 -27.79 18.92 -35.00
N ILE A 39 -28.01 18.67 -33.70
CA ILE A 39 -27.21 17.71 -32.93
C ILE A 39 -27.65 16.24 -33.10
N GLY A 40 -28.83 16.05 -33.69
CA GLY A 40 -29.39 14.74 -34.05
C GLY A 40 -30.10 14.02 -32.90
N LEU A 41 -31.17 13.31 -33.24
CA LEU A 41 -32.00 12.54 -32.31
C LEU A 41 -31.39 11.14 -32.02
N PRO A 42 -31.74 10.50 -30.88
CA PRO A 42 -32.54 11.04 -29.78
C PRO A 42 -31.76 12.05 -28.94
N VAL A 43 -32.45 12.98 -28.28
CA VAL A 43 -31.86 14.01 -27.42
C VAL A 43 -32.44 13.97 -26.01
N LEU A 44 -31.65 14.39 -25.03
CA LEU A 44 -32.04 14.53 -23.64
C LEU A 44 -32.03 16.02 -23.27
N ILE A 45 -33.18 16.55 -22.88
CA ILE A 45 -33.34 17.93 -22.38
C ILE A 45 -33.31 17.88 -20.86
N LYS A 46 -32.54 18.78 -20.24
CA LYS A 46 -32.38 18.86 -18.78
C LYS A 46 -32.15 20.29 -18.30
N ALA A 47 -32.45 20.54 -17.04
CA ALA A 47 -32.13 21.81 -16.38
C ALA A 47 -30.62 22.07 -16.39
N ALA A 48 -30.22 23.31 -16.70
CA ALA A 48 -28.83 23.73 -16.67
C ALA A 48 -28.26 23.72 -15.24
N ALA A 49 -29.08 24.09 -14.25
CA ALA A 49 -28.70 24.10 -12.84
C ALA A 49 -28.91 22.74 -12.14
N GLY A 50 -28.18 22.50 -11.04
CA GLY A 50 -28.34 21.36 -10.13
C GLY A 50 -27.69 20.04 -10.58
N GLY A 51 -27.83 18.99 -9.77
CA GLY A 51 -27.40 17.61 -10.05
C GLY A 51 -28.51 16.61 -9.69
N GLY A 52 -28.62 15.50 -10.44
CA GLY A 52 -29.60 14.44 -10.14
C GLY A 52 -30.83 14.32 -11.05
N GLY A 53 -30.74 14.78 -12.31
CA GLY A 53 -31.69 14.34 -13.34
C GLY A 53 -33.14 14.84 -13.26
N LYS A 54 -33.43 15.82 -12.41
CA LYS A 54 -34.77 16.44 -12.35
C LYS A 54 -35.12 17.15 -13.65
N GLY A 55 -36.34 16.93 -14.14
CA GLY A 55 -36.85 17.54 -15.38
C GLY A 55 -36.26 16.97 -16.68
N MET A 56 -35.65 15.79 -16.63
CA MET A 56 -35.09 15.12 -17.81
C MET A 56 -36.19 14.64 -18.77
N GLN A 57 -36.11 15.07 -20.03
CA GLN A 57 -37.02 14.66 -21.10
C GLN A 57 -36.21 14.05 -22.25
N ILE A 58 -36.49 12.78 -22.58
CA ILE A 58 -35.86 12.12 -23.73
C ILE A 58 -36.79 12.27 -24.93
N ILE A 59 -36.26 12.85 -26.00
CA ILE A 59 -36.98 13.13 -27.23
C ILE A 59 -36.39 12.28 -28.34
N LYS A 60 -37.21 11.38 -28.88
CA LYS A 60 -36.79 10.41 -29.92
C LYS A 60 -37.20 10.82 -31.32
N ASP A 61 -38.19 11.68 -31.43
CA ASP A 61 -38.71 12.25 -32.66
C ASP A 61 -39.04 13.73 -32.43
N MET A 62 -39.18 14.52 -33.50
CA MET A 62 -39.41 15.96 -33.38
C MET A 62 -40.83 16.30 -32.89
N SER A 63 -41.76 15.33 -32.89
CA SER A 63 -43.13 15.54 -32.42
C SER A 63 -43.15 15.68 -30.90
N GLY A 64 -43.39 16.90 -30.42
CA GLY A 64 -43.47 17.19 -28.98
C GLY A 64 -42.20 17.80 -28.38
N LEU A 65 -41.20 18.13 -29.21
CA LEU A 65 -39.98 18.79 -28.75
C LEU A 65 -40.27 20.13 -28.06
N GLU A 66 -41.15 20.97 -28.63
CA GLU A 66 -41.51 22.27 -28.04
C GLU A 66 -42.17 22.11 -26.66
N GLN A 67 -43.12 21.18 -26.57
CA GLN A 67 -43.82 20.89 -25.32
C GLN A 67 -42.85 20.36 -24.25
N ALA A 68 -41.90 19.52 -24.64
CA ALA A 68 -40.89 18.99 -23.75
C ALA A 68 -39.90 20.06 -23.26
N VAL A 69 -39.50 21.00 -24.13
CA VAL A 69 -38.69 22.16 -23.74
C VAL A 69 -39.43 23.00 -22.71
N GLN A 70 -40.71 23.31 -22.93
CA GLN A 70 -41.52 24.08 -21.99
C GLN A 70 -41.66 23.40 -20.63
N LEU A 71 -41.94 22.10 -20.62
CA LEU A 71 -42.03 21.31 -19.39
C LEU A 71 -40.70 21.29 -18.64
N ALA A 72 -39.58 21.08 -19.33
CA ALA A 72 -38.25 21.09 -18.73
C ALA A 72 -37.90 22.46 -18.15
N LYS A 73 -38.21 23.56 -18.84
CA LYS A 73 -38.00 24.94 -18.34
C LYS A 73 -38.84 25.24 -17.10
N GLY A 74 -40.11 24.85 -17.09
CA GLY A 74 -41.01 25.02 -15.95
C GLY A 74 -40.53 24.25 -14.72
N GLU A 75 -40.06 23.02 -14.92
CA GLU A 75 -39.50 22.18 -13.86
C GLU A 75 -38.17 22.73 -13.33
N ALA A 76 -37.31 23.22 -14.22
CA ALA A 76 -36.06 23.88 -13.86
C ALA A 76 -36.33 25.14 -13.01
N LEU A 77 -37.30 25.97 -13.41
CA LEU A 77 -37.68 27.18 -12.67
C LEU A 77 -38.22 26.85 -11.28
N ARG A 78 -39.10 25.85 -11.15
CA ARG A 78 -39.65 25.42 -9.85
C ARG A 78 -38.56 24.88 -8.92
N SER A 79 -37.70 24.02 -9.45
CA SER A 79 -36.70 23.32 -8.64
C SER A 79 -35.47 24.15 -8.31
N PHE A 80 -35.05 25.05 -9.21
CA PHE A 80 -33.76 25.74 -9.12
C PHE A 80 -33.87 27.26 -9.25
N LYS A 81 -35.08 27.82 -9.36
CA LYS A 81 -35.32 29.25 -9.63
C LYS A 81 -34.59 29.76 -10.88
N ASN A 82 -34.27 28.86 -11.81
CA ASN A 82 -33.63 29.14 -13.08
C ASN A 82 -34.29 28.29 -14.17
N SER A 83 -34.86 28.93 -15.19
CA SER A 83 -35.54 28.26 -16.31
C SER A 83 -34.59 27.79 -17.42
N GLU A 84 -33.28 28.04 -17.30
CA GLU A 84 -32.30 27.64 -18.30
C GLU A 84 -32.21 26.11 -18.41
N VAL A 85 -32.27 25.63 -19.65
CA VAL A 85 -32.21 24.21 -19.99
C VAL A 85 -31.16 23.99 -21.07
N TYR A 86 -30.75 22.75 -21.22
CA TYR A 86 -29.77 22.36 -22.22
C TYR A 86 -30.12 20.97 -22.74
N ALA A 87 -29.84 20.75 -24.02
CA ALA A 87 -30.10 19.50 -24.71
C ALA A 87 -28.78 18.86 -25.15
N GLU A 88 -28.66 17.55 -24.99
CA GLU A 88 -27.54 16.77 -25.50
C GLU A 88 -28.02 15.52 -26.20
N ARG A 89 -27.21 14.98 -27.10
CA ARG A 89 -27.51 13.71 -27.75
C ARG A 89 -27.63 12.60 -26.71
N TYR A 90 -28.77 11.93 -26.70
CA TYR A 90 -29.05 10.83 -25.79
C TYR A 90 -28.42 9.54 -26.30
N ILE A 91 -27.72 8.83 -25.41
CA ILE A 91 -27.05 7.58 -25.73
C ILE A 91 -27.88 6.43 -25.15
N GLU A 92 -28.68 5.79 -26.00
CA GLU A 92 -29.70 4.80 -25.59
C GLU A 92 -29.13 3.54 -24.92
N LYS A 93 -27.92 3.12 -25.30
CA LYS A 93 -27.21 1.97 -24.72
C LYS A 93 -25.95 2.42 -23.97
N SER A 94 -26.06 3.49 -23.21
CA SER A 94 -24.96 3.94 -22.36
C SER A 94 -24.73 2.92 -21.24
N ARG A 95 -23.46 2.58 -21.01
CA ARG A 95 -23.06 1.93 -19.76
C ARG A 95 -22.68 3.05 -18.80
N HIS A 96 -23.33 3.10 -17.64
CA HIS A 96 -22.94 4.07 -16.62
C HIS A 96 -21.58 3.64 -16.05
N ILE A 97 -20.54 4.41 -16.34
CA ILE A 97 -19.20 4.22 -15.80
C ILE A 97 -18.89 5.48 -15.00
N GLU A 98 -18.84 5.35 -13.69
CA GLU A 98 -18.35 6.42 -12.83
C GLU A 98 -16.81 6.42 -12.88
N VAL A 99 -16.24 7.53 -13.30
CA VAL A 99 -14.79 7.72 -13.37
C VAL A 99 -14.43 8.89 -12.46
N GLN A 100 -13.76 8.59 -11.36
CA GLN A 100 -13.19 9.63 -10.50
C GLN A 100 -11.84 10.05 -11.08
N VAL A 101 -11.73 11.34 -11.40
CA VAL A 101 -10.52 11.96 -11.96
C VAL A 101 -9.94 12.89 -10.90
N LEU A 102 -8.74 12.59 -10.42
CA LEU A 102 -8.02 13.40 -9.47
C LEU A 102 -6.90 14.13 -10.20
N ALA A 103 -6.85 15.46 -10.06
CA ALA A 103 -5.84 16.30 -10.67
C ALA A 103 -5.16 17.22 -9.64
N ASP A 104 -3.85 17.43 -9.78
CA ASP A 104 -3.11 18.40 -8.96
C ASP A 104 -2.78 19.70 -9.73
N HIS A 105 -2.27 20.71 -9.01
CA HIS A 105 -1.91 22.01 -9.59
C HIS A 105 -0.71 21.95 -10.54
N TYR A 106 0.02 20.84 -10.58
CA TYR A 106 1.16 20.62 -11.46
C TYR A 106 0.77 19.93 -12.78
N GLY A 107 -0.51 19.62 -12.97
CA GLY A 107 -1.04 19.01 -14.18
C GLY A 107 -1.03 17.48 -14.19
N ASN A 108 -0.78 16.83 -13.05
CA ASN A 108 -0.90 15.38 -12.95
C ASN A 108 -2.38 14.99 -12.85
N VAL A 109 -2.82 14.02 -13.65
CA VAL A 109 -4.21 13.56 -13.69
C VAL A 109 -4.27 12.02 -13.60
N ILE A 110 -5.08 11.48 -12.70
CA ILE A 110 -5.28 10.03 -12.51
C ILE A 110 -6.77 9.67 -12.65
N HIS A 111 -7.09 8.61 -13.38
CA HIS A 111 -8.44 8.03 -13.48
C HIS A 111 -8.45 6.53 -13.07
N LEU A 112 -9.40 6.10 -12.23
CA LEU A 112 -9.41 4.76 -11.64
C LEU A 112 -10.73 4.02 -11.92
N GLN A 113 -10.73 3.08 -12.86
CA GLN A 113 -11.78 2.04 -12.93
C GLN A 113 -11.17 0.64 -12.94
N SER A 114 -10.18 0.38 -13.81
CA SER A 114 -9.51 -0.93 -13.86
C SER A 114 -8.60 -1.22 -12.66
N GLY A 115 -8.16 -0.18 -11.93
CA GLY A 115 -7.24 -0.31 -10.80
C GLY A 115 -7.87 -0.31 -9.40
N LEU A 116 -9.20 -0.35 -9.27
CA LEU A 116 -9.89 -0.30 -7.97
C LEU A 116 -10.85 -1.48 -7.73
N PHE A 117 -11.47 -2.01 -8.80
CA PHE A 117 -12.51 -3.03 -8.66
C PHE A 117 -11.98 -4.45 -8.82
N ALA A 118 -11.34 -4.74 -9.96
CA ALA A 118 -10.77 -6.04 -10.27
C ALA A 118 -9.29 -6.09 -9.87
N ASP A 119 -8.84 -7.28 -9.45
CA ASP A 119 -7.48 -7.69 -9.04
C ASP A 119 -7.38 -8.11 -7.55
N ARG A 120 -6.41 -8.98 -7.25
CA ARG A 120 -6.20 -9.71 -5.98
C ARG A 120 -6.12 -8.82 -4.74
N HIS A 121 -5.74 -7.55 -4.93
CA HIS A 121 -5.47 -6.59 -3.88
C HIS A 121 -6.45 -5.41 -3.86
N MET A 122 -7.51 -5.46 -4.67
CA MET A 122 -8.44 -4.35 -4.89
C MET A 122 -9.74 -4.51 -4.08
N ALA A 123 -10.84 -3.83 -4.43
CA ALA A 123 -12.03 -3.66 -3.58
C ALA A 123 -12.51 -4.93 -2.85
N GLY A 124 -12.61 -6.06 -3.54
CA GLY A 124 -13.06 -7.33 -2.94
C GLY A 124 -12.14 -7.92 -1.85
N ARG A 125 -10.88 -7.47 -1.80
CA ARG A 125 -9.91 -7.93 -0.79
C ARG A 125 -10.28 -7.48 0.62
N MET A 126 -10.96 -6.35 0.77
CA MET A 126 -11.44 -5.86 2.06
C MET A 126 -12.37 -6.88 2.70
N PHE A 127 -13.36 -7.37 1.95
CA PHE A 127 -14.35 -8.36 2.43
C PHE A 127 -13.68 -9.65 2.86
N ARG A 128 -12.74 -10.17 2.04
CA ARG A 128 -11.94 -11.35 2.41
C ARG A 128 -11.19 -11.12 3.72
N ASN A 129 -10.57 -9.96 3.90
CA ASN A 129 -9.81 -9.66 5.11
C ASN A 129 -10.73 -9.52 6.32
N GLN A 130 -11.94 -8.95 6.18
CA GLN A 130 -12.94 -8.93 7.26
C GLN A 130 -13.29 -10.35 7.71
N CYS A 131 -13.56 -11.27 6.78
CA CYS A 131 -13.83 -12.66 7.12
C CYS A 131 -12.64 -13.36 7.79
N VAL A 132 -11.41 -13.09 7.32
CA VAL A 132 -10.18 -13.65 7.93
C VAL A 132 -9.97 -13.12 9.36
N LEU A 133 -10.16 -11.81 9.58
CA LEU A 133 -10.04 -11.19 10.90
C LEU A 133 -11.08 -11.76 11.87
N SER A 134 -12.33 -11.89 11.44
CA SER A 134 -13.39 -12.52 12.24
C SER A 134 -13.04 -13.97 12.58
N ALA A 135 -12.55 -14.76 11.62
CA ALA A 135 -12.10 -16.14 11.86
C ALA A 135 -10.90 -16.24 12.83
N MET A 136 -10.07 -15.19 12.93
CA MET A 136 -8.99 -15.08 13.91
C MET A 136 -9.47 -14.60 15.30
N GLY A 137 -10.76 -14.35 15.48
CA GLY A 137 -11.34 -13.81 16.71
C GLY A 137 -11.21 -12.29 16.85
N VAL A 138 -10.77 -11.58 15.81
CA VAL A 138 -10.71 -10.11 15.81
C VAL A 138 -12.10 -9.55 15.49
N LYS A 139 -12.79 -9.10 16.54
CA LYS A 139 -14.15 -8.55 16.46
C LYS A 139 -14.21 -7.24 15.68
N GLN A 140 -15.18 -7.14 14.79
CA GLN A 140 -15.42 -5.96 13.95
C GLN A 140 -16.80 -5.39 14.22
N VAL A 141 -16.90 -4.07 14.35
CA VAL A 141 -18.16 -3.34 14.59
C VAL A 141 -18.31 -2.29 13.50
N ALA A 142 -19.48 -2.24 12.84
CA ALA A 142 -19.83 -1.20 11.88
C ALA A 142 -20.88 -0.25 12.45
N LEU A 143 -20.72 1.04 12.14
CA LEU A 143 -21.72 2.08 12.38
C LEU A 143 -22.04 2.78 11.05
N VAL A 144 -23.25 2.57 10.55
CA VAL A 144 -23.74 3.06 9.27
C VAL A 144 -24.52 4.36 9.48
N LEU A 145 -23.86 5.48 9.19
CA LEU A 145 -24.41 6.83 9.35
C LEU A 145 -25.11 7.35 8.08
N GLY A 146 -24.77 6.77 6.93
CA GLY A 146 -25.23 7.16 5.59
C GLY A 146 -25.54 5.96 4.70
N HIS A 147 -25.95 6.22 3.47
CA HIS A 147 -26.22 5.16 2.50
C HIS A 147 -24.95 4.41 2.07
N SER A 148 -24.98 3.08 2.19
CA SER A 148 -23.92 2.15 1.85
C SER A 148 -24.37 1.24 0.70
N THR A 149 -23.94 1.59 -0.51
CA THR A 149 -24.41 0.97 -1.75
C THR A 149 -23.40 0.01 -2.37
N ALA A 150 -23.88 -1.07 -2.98
CA ALA A 150 -23.08 -2.01 -3.76
C ALA A 150 -21.88 -2.56 -2.98
N GLY A 151 -20.64 -2.20 -3.36
CA GLY A 151 -19.44 -2.64 -2.65
C GLY A 151 -19.40 -2.21 -1.18
N GLY A 152 -19.93 -1.02 -0.86
CA GLY A 152 -20.01 -0.54 0.52
C GLY A 152 -20.92 -1.39 1.39
N ALA A 153 -21.96 -1.99 0.81
CA ALA A 153 -22.97 -2.76 1.56
C ALA A 153 -22.41 -4.02 2.24
N TYR A 154 -21.33 -4.58 1.70
CA TYR A 154 -20.67 -5.76 2.26
C TYR A 154 -19.93 -5.46 3.57
N ILE A 155 -19.44 -4.23 3.76
CA ILE A 155 -18.65 -3.87 4.94
C ILE A 155 -19.46 -4.01 6.24
N PRO A 156 -20.63 -3.36 6.41
CA PRO A 156 -21.41 -3.49 7.62
C PRO A 156 -22.02 -4.89 7.78
N THR A 157 -22.37 -5.55 6.68
CA THR A 157 -22.98 -6.89 6.70
C THR A 157 -21.99 -7.99 7.11
N LEU A 158 -20.68 -7.78 6.93
CA LEU A 158 -19.63 -8.74 7.28
C LEU A 158 -18.96 -8.46 8.65
N CYS A 159 -19.42 -7.45 9.38
CA CYS A 159 -18.96 -7.18 10.74
C CYS A 159 -19.65 -8.11 11.75
N ASP A 160 -19.00 -8.35 12.90
CA ASP A 160 -19.59 -9.10 14.01
C ASP A 160 -20.78 -8.37 14.64
N TYR A 161 -20.77 -7.03 14.57
CA TYR A 161 -21.88 -6.16 14.98
C TYR A 161 -22.08 -5.03 13.97
N SER A 162 -23.31 -4.67 13.70
CA SER A 162 -23.70 -3.64 12.74
C SER A 162 -24.81 -2.76 13.31
N ILE A 163 -24.52 -1.47 13.45
CA ILE A 163 -25.44 -0.44 13.92
C ILE A 163 -25.80 0.47 12.75
N THR A 164 -27.08 0.74 12.52
CA THR A 164 -27.54 1.65 11.46
C THR A 164 -28.41 2.77 12.03
N VAL A 165 -28.14 4.01 11.65
CA VAL A 165 -28.94 5.17 12.06
C VAL A 165 -30.18 5.27 11.18
N ARG A 166 -31.38 5.35 11.78
CA ARG A 166 -32.64 5.50 11.04
C ARG A 166 -32.65 6.77 10.19
N LYS A 167 -33.36 6.73 9.06
CA LYS A 167 -33.58 7.84 8.11
C LYS A 167 -32.35 8.32 7.33
N THR A 168 -31.14 8.16 7.88
CA THR A 168 -29.89 8.61 7.24
C THR A 168 -29.03 7.43 6.79
N GLY A 169 -28.97 6.37 7.59
CA GLY A 169 -28.26 5.14 7.29
C GLY A 169 -29.11 4.18 6.46
N GLY A 170 -28.46 3.49 5.53
CA GLY A 170 -29.10 2.42 4.77
C GLY A 170 -28.08 1.55 4.05
N VAL A 171 -28.38 0.28 3.86
CA VAL A 171 -27.49 -0.71 3.23
C VAL A 171 -28.21 -1.33 2.04
N PHE A 172 -27.60 -1.36 0.86
CA PHE A 172 -28.28 -1.92 -0.29
C PHE A 172 -27.32 -2.35 -1.40
N LEU A 173 -27.59 -3.50 -2.02
CA LEU A 173 -26.81 -3.96 -3.19
C LEU A 173 -26.99 -3.04 -4.40
N GLY A 174 -28.19 -2.46 -4.54
CA GLY A 174 -28.52 -1.44 -5.53
C GLY A 174 -29.46 -0.43 -4.90
N GLY A 175 -29.15 0.87 -5.00
CA GLY A 175 -29.98 1.90 -4.37
C GLY A 175 -31.31 2.14 -5.06
N PRO A 176 -32.20 2.93 -4.46
CA PRO A 176 -33.51 3.24 -5.05
C PRO A 176 -33.45 3.72 -6.51
N PRO A 177 -32.46 4.57 -6.93
CA PRO A 177 -32.33 4.93 -8.33
C PRO A 177 -32.05 3.74 -9.27
N LEU A 178 -31.31 2.75 -8.79
CA LEU A 178 -30.97 1.56 -9.56
C LEU A 178 -32.15 0.59 -9.65
N VAL A 179 -32.90 0.40 -8.55
CA VAL A 179 -34.11 -0.42 -8.53
C VAL A 179 -35.16 0.13 -9.49
N LYS A 180 -35.41 1.45 -9.41
CA LYS A 180 -36.32 2.13 -10.34
C LYS A 180 -35.89 1.99 -11.79
N ALA A 181 -34.60 2.13 -12.08
CA ALA A 181 -34.07 1.99 -13.44
C ALA A 181 -34.18 0.54 -13.97
N ALA A 182 -34.03 -0.47 -13.11
CA ALA A 182 -34.02 -1.88 -13.50
C ALA A 182 -35.41 -2.51 -13.59
N THR A 183 -36.32 -2.12 -12.70
CA THR A 183 -37.63 -2.78 -12.51
C THR A 183 -38.83 -1.88 -12.76
N GLY A 184 -38.63 -0.55 -12.76
CA GLY A 184 -39.71 0.44 -12.80
C GLY A 184 -40.38 0.70 -11.45
N GLU A 185 -40.03 -0.04 -10.39
CA GLU A 185 -40.61 0.13 -9.06
C GLU A 185 -40.07 1.40 -8.37
N GLU A 186 -40.98 2.18 -7.77
CA GLU A 186 -40.61 3.31 -6.91
C GLU A 186 -40.65 2.89 -5.45
N VAL A 187 -39.48 2.92 -4.80
CA VAL A 187 -39.31 2.57 -3.40
C VAL A 187 -38.41 3.61 -2.73
N THR A 188 -38.65 3.93 -1.46
CA THR A 188 -37.77 4.85 -0.71
C THR A 188 -36.51 4.13 -0.22
N ALA A 189 -35.50 4.88 0.21
CA ALA A 189 -34.28 4.30 0.78
C ALA A 189 -34.57 3.53 2.08
N ASP A 190 -35.45 4.07 2.93
CA ASP A 190 -35.86 3.44 4.18
C ASP A 190 -36.62 2.12 3.94
N GLU A 191 -37.53 2.08 2.97
CA GLU A 191 -38.28 0.86 2.61
C GLU A 191 -37.41 -0.21 1.93
N LEU A 192 -36.39 0.21 1.16
CA LEU A 192 -35.54 -0.71 0.41
C LEU A 192 -34.44 -1.34 1.28
N GLY A 193 -33.82 -0.54 2.14
CA GLY A 193 -32.64 -0.96 2.90
C GLY A 193 -32.32 -0.06 4.08
N GLY A 194 -33.35 0.54 4.70
CA GLY A 194 -33.20 1.34 5.89
C GLY A 194 -32.78 0.53 7.11
N ALA A 195 -32.47 1.22 8.20
CA ALA A 195 -32.05 0.60 9.46
C ALA A 195 -33.03 -0.48 9.94
N ASP A 196 -34.34 -0.18 9.95
CA ASP A 196 -35.35 -1.11 10.47
C ASP A 196 -35.55 -2.33 9.55
N VAL A 197 -35.41 -2.19 8.24
CA VAL A 197 -35.43 -3.34 7.31
C VAL A 197 -34.34 -4.32 7.70
N HIS A 198 -33.13 -3.83 7.97
CA HIS A 198 -32.00 -4.68 8.26
C HIS A 198 -31.95 -5.22 9.69
N SER A 199 -32.46 -4.47 10.66
CA SER A 199 -32.49 -4.92 12.07
C SER A 199 -33.72 -5.75 12.45
N SER A 200 -34.82 -5.64 11.69
CA SER A 200 -36.09 -6.34 12.05
C SER A 200 -36.59 -7.35 11.01
N VAL A 201 -36.20 -7.21 9.74
CA VAL A 201 -36.68 -8.10 8.65
C VAL A 201 -35.56 -9.01 8.15
N SER A 202 -34.45 -8.46 7.65
CA SER A 202 -33.39 -9.27 7.02
C SER A 202 -32.36 -9.82 8.02
N GLY A 203 -32.20 -9.18 9.18
CA GLY A 203 -31.19 -9.55 10.17
C GLY A 203 -29.75 -9.30 9.71
N THR A 204 -29.55 -8.41 8.73
CA THR A 204 -28.20 -8.05 8.21
C THR A 204 -27.62 -6.82 8.91
N ALA A 205 -28.37 -6.21 9.83
CA ALA A 205 -27.87 -5.30 10.84
C ALA A 205 -28.40 -5.75 12.20
N ASP A 206 -27.66 -5.45 13.27
CA ASP A 206 -28.01 -5.90 14.62
C ASP A 206 -28.82 -4.85 15.38
N TYR A 207 -28.52 -3.56 15.15
CA TYR A 207 -29.12 -2.46 15.88
C TYR A 207 -29.55 -1.32 14.97
N ALA A 208 -30.73 -0.77 15.24
CA ALA A 208 -31.22 0.46 14.63
C ALA A 208 -31.37 1.54 15.71
N VAL A 209 -30.71 2.68 15.49
CA VAL A 209 -30.65 3.81 16.44
C VAL A 209 -31.24 5.08 15.81
N ASP A 210 -31.73 6.01 16.63
CA ASP A 210 -32.42 7.21 16.15
C ASP A 210 -31.49 8.38 15.85
N SER A 211 -30.23 8.31 16.28
CA SER A 211 -29.27 9.39 16.09
C SER A 211 -27.81 8.90 16.05
N GLU A 212 -26.93 9.69 15.43
CA GLU A 212 -25.49 9.39 15.42
C GLU A 212 -24.87 9.34 16.83
N PRO A 213 -25.18 10.25 17.78
CA PRO A 213 -24.65 10.18 19.14
C PRO A 213 -25.04 8.89 19.87
N GLU A 214 -26.27 8.42 19.69
CA GLU A 214 -26.74 7.15 20.22
C GLU A 214 -25.97 5.97 19.61
N GLY A 215 -25.78 5.97 18.29
CA GLY A 215 -24.99 4.95 17.59
C GLY A 215 -23.54 4.88 18.07
N ILE A 216 -22.91 6.03 18.33
CA ILE A 216 -21.55 6.10 18.89
C ILE A 216 -21.53 5.58 20.33
N ALA A 217 -22.52 5.91 21.15
CA ALA A 217 -22.62 5.42 22.53
C ALA A 217 -22.76 3.89 22.57
N LEU A 218 -23.64 3.33 21.74
CA LEU A 218 -23.84 1.89 21.61
C LEU A 218 -22.58 1.17 21.08
N LEU A 219 -21.89 1.77 20.09
CA LEU A 219 -20.61 1.23 19.61
C LEU A 219 -19.58 1.11 20.75
N ARG A 220 -19.49 2.11 21.62
CA ARG A 220 -18.58 2.08 22.78
C ARG A 220 -18.98 1.01 23.79
N GLU A 221 -20.27 0.82 24.00
CA GLU A 221 -20.81 -0.23 24.88
C GLU A 221 -20.44 -1.63 24.36
N ILE A 222 -20.69 -1.90 23.07
CA ILE A 222 -20.35 -3.17 22.41
C ILE A 222 -18.84 -3.45 22.55
N VAL A 223 -17.99 -2.49 22.20
CA VAL A 223 -16.53 -2.63 22.32
C VAL A 223 -16.11 -2.81 23.78
N GLY A 224 -16.79 -2.15 24.71
CA GLY A 224 -16.56 -2.28 26.15
C GLY A 224 -16.87 -3.66 26.71
N ALA A 225 -17.80 -4.39 26.08
CA ALA A 225 -18.17 -5.75 26.46
C ALA A 225 -17.23 -6.84 25.91
N PHE A 226 -16.31 -6.49 25.00
CA PHE A 226 -15.39 -7.47 24.43
C PHE A 226 -14.43 -8.02 25.50
N PRO A 227 -14.16 -9.34 25.49
CA PRO A 227 -13.22 -9.93 26.42
C PRO A 227 -11.85 -9.29 26.23
N ARG A 228 -11.29 -8.75 27.31
CA ARG A 228 -9.89 -8.34 27.32
C ARG A 228 -9.05 -9.57 27.59
N GLU A 229 -8.45 -10.11 26.54
CA GLU A 229 -7.44 -11.14 26.70
C GLU A 229 -6.36 -10.63 27.67
N PRO A 230 -6.05 -11.39 28.74
CA PRO A 230 -4.96 -11.01 29.63
C PRO A 230 -3.68 -11.00 28.79
N LYS A 231 -3.07 -9.82 28.67
CA LYS A 231 -1.73 -9.70 28.11
C LYS A 231 -0.80 -10.59 28.93
N VAL A 232 0.22 -11.15 28.27
CA VAL A 232 1.22 -12.02 28.91
C VAL A 232 1.64 -11.44 30.26
N ALA A 233 1.49 -12.23 31.32
CA ALA A 233 1.96 -11.85 32.65
C ALA A 233 3.49 -11.78 32.63
N ILE A 234 4.02 -10.56 32.66
CA ILE A 234 5.45 -10.27 32.71
C ILE A 234 5.74 -9.70 34.10
N GLU A 235 6.95 -9.94 34.60
CA GLU A 235 7.42 -9.35 35.86
C GLU A 235 7.25 -7.82 35.80
N GLN A 236 6.38 -7.30 36.67
CA GLN A 236 6.11 -5.88 36.82
C GLN A 236 6.79 -5.31 38.06
N ARG A 237 7.24 -4.06 37.96
CA ARG A 237 7.69 -3.25 39.11
C ARG A 237 6.91 -1.94 39.16
N GLU A 238 6.93 -1.28 40.31
CA GLU A 238 6.39 0.06 40.47
C GLU A 238 6.98 1.01 39.43
N ILE A 239 6.13 1.88 38.89
CA ILE A 239 6.51 2.80 37.83
C ILE A 239 7.39 3.90 38.44
N GLU A 240 8.61 4.04 37.92
CA GLU A 240 9.57 5.05 38.34
C GLU A 240 10.14 5.74 37.09
N GLU A 241 10.08 7.07 37.06
CA GLU A 241 10.71 7.85 36.00
C GLU A 241 12.23 7.60 35.95
N PRO A 242 12.90 7.80 34.80
CA PRO A 242 14.35 7.84 34.77
C PRO A 242 14.90 8.84 35.79
N TYR A 243 16.00 8.52 36.47
CA TYR A 243 16.61 9.40 37.47
C TYR A 243 17.15 10.70 36.83
N TYR A 244 17.63 10.61 35.59
CA TYR A 244 18.12 11.74 34.81
C TYR A 244 17.03 12.29 33.89
N ASP A 245 16.99 13.61 33.70
CA ASP A 245 15.98 14.26 32.85
C ASP A 245 16.14 13.78 31.38
N PRO A 246 15.11 13.16 30.78
CA PRO A 246 15.14 12.75 29.38
C PRO A 246 15.49 13.88 28.40
N LYS A 247 15.22 15.15 28.75
CA LYS A 247 15.60 16.30 27.91
C LYS A 247 17.10 16.50 27.78
N GLU A 248 17.91 15.97 28.70
CA GLU A 248 19.37 16.03 28.59
C GLU A 248 19.90 15.26 27.37
N LEU A 249 19.09 14.36 26.78
CA LEU A 249 19.44 13.66 25.54
C LEU A 249 19.83 14.62 24.41
N TYR A 250 19.22 15.81 24.35
CA TYR A 250 19.57 16.84 23.36
C TYR A 250 20.98 17.40 23.51
N GLY A 251 21.58 17.28 24.70
CA GLY A 251 22.98 17.65 24.96
C GLY A 251 23.95 16.47 24.89
N ILE A 252 23.46 15.23 24.95
CA ILE A 252 24.27 14.00 24.96
C ILE A 252 24.50 13.48 23.54
N ILE A 253 23.45 13.49 22.71
CA ILE A 253 23.53 13.01 21.34
C ILE A 253 24.14 14.13 20.50
N PRO A 254 25.36 13.94 19.94
CA PRO A 254 26.01 14.98 19.18
C PRO A 254 25.28 15.24 17.86
N ASP A 255 25.31 16.50 17.43
CA ASP A 255 24.82 16.96 16.13
C ASP A 255 25.70 16.48 14.96
N ASP A 256 26.96 16.17 15.23
CA ASP A 256 27.93 15.60 14.29
C ASP A 256 28.02 14.07 14.44
N VAL A 257 27.62 13.34 13.40
CA VAL A 257 27.65 11.87 13.32
C VAL A 257 29.05 11.26 13.46
N LYS A 258 30.13 12.04 13.35
CA LYS A 258 31.50 11.58 13.57
C LYS A 258 31.90 11.57 15.04
N LYS A 259 31.18 12.30 15.90
CA LYS A 259 31.48 12.36 17.34
C LYS A 259 30.87 11.14 18.03
N GLN A 260 31.70 10.45 18.79
CA GLN A 260 31.25 9.35 19.65
C GLN A 260 30.64 9.92 20.93
N PHE A 261 29.69 9.18 21.50
CA PHE A 261 29.08 9.45 22.79
C PHE A 261 28.90 8.13 23.54
N ASP A 262 28.74 8.19 24.87
CA ASP A 262 28.45 6.98 25.64
C ASP A 262 26.96 6.63 25.56
N ILE A 263 26.66 5.48 24.96
CA ILE A 263 25.29 4.98 24.85
C ILE A 263 24.64 4.74 26.22
N ARG A 264 25.44 4.56 27.30
CA ARG A 264 24.93 4.41 28.66
C ARG A 264 24.20 5.65 29.15
N GLU A 265 24.62 6.84 28.71
CA GLU A 265 23.93 8.10 29.04
C GLU A 265 22.53 8.15 28.42
N VAL A 266 22.37 7.57 27.24
CA VAL A 266 21.06 7.44 26.59
C VAL A 266 20.20 6.39 27.31
N ILE A 267 20.77 5.22 27.59
CA ILE A 267 20.08 4.14 28.32
C ILE A 267 19.57 4.66 29.67
N ALA A 268 20.39 5.39 30.42
CA ALA A 268 20.04 5.95 31.73
C ALA A 268 18.83 6.89 31.68
N ARG A 269 18.57 7.58 30.56
CA ARG A 269 17.45 8.52 30.37
C ARG A 269 16.20 7.88 29.77
N ILE A 270 16.27 6.59 29.47
CA ILE A 270 15.17 5.82 28.88
C ILE A 270 14.66 4.78 29.88
N VAL A 271 15.55 4.10 30.61
CA VAL A 271 15.18 3.02 31.53
C VAL A 271 14.72 3.53 32.90
N TYR A 272 13.82 2.77 33.53
CA TYR A 272 13.21 3.14 34.81
C TYR A 272 14.23 3.25 35.96
N GLY A 273 14.16 4.38 36.69
CA GLY A 273 15.11 4.74 37.74
C GLY A 273 16.57 4.79 37.29
N SER A 274 16.83 4.85 35.97
CA SER A 274 18.16 4.75 35.36
C SER A 274 18.94 3.48 35.76
N ARG A 275 18.22 2.41 36.13
CA ARG A 275 18.83 1.14 36.57
C ARG A 275 19.02 0.19 35.39
N PHE A 276 20.27 -0.04 35.03
CA PHE A 276 20.67 -0.96 33.97
C PHE A 276 21.71 -1.96 34.50
N HIS A 277 21.39 -3.26 34.46
CA HIS A 277 22.33 -4.31 34.83
C HIS A 277 23.12 -4.75 33.59
N GLU A 278 24.31 -4.20 33.43
CA GLU A 278 25.15 -4.48 32.27
C GLU A 278 25.74 -5.90 32.32
N PHE A 279 25.49 -6.68 31.26
CA PHE A 279 25.98 -8.04 31.10
C PHE A 279 27.34 -8.02 30.39
N LYS A 280 28.35 -8.64 31.01
CA LYS A 280 29.72 -8.74 30.47
C LYS A 280 30.32 -7.37 30.06
N SER A 281 30.17 -6.35 30.91
CA SER A 281 30.67 -5.00 30.65
C SER A 281 32.16 -4.90 30.26
N ALA A 282 32.99 -5.87 30.68
CA ALA A 282 34.42 -5.93 30.36
C ALA A 282 34.78 -6.72 29.08
N TYR A 283 33.81 -7.31 28.36
CA TYR A 283 34.07 -8.16 27.19
C TYR A 283 33.28 -7.67 25.97
N GLY A 284 33.98 -7.31 24.89
CA GLY A 284 33.33 -6.76 23.68
C GLY A 284 32.80 -5.34 23.89
N SER A 285 33.62 -4.46 24.46
CA SER A 285 33.26 -3.11 24.93
C SER A 285 32.73 -2.14 23.86
N THR A 286 32.75 -2.54 22.58
CA THR A 286 32.09 -1.81 21.49
C THR A 286 30.57 -2.02 21.45
N LEU A 287 30.03 -2.91 22.28
CA LEU A 287 28.60 -3.20 22.40
C LEU A 287 28.16 -3.20 23.88
N VAL A 288 27.10 -2.48 24.21
CA VAL A 288 26.50 -2.44 25.55
C VAL A 288 25.27 -3.34 25.58
N CYS A 289 25.28 -4.34 26.45
CA CYS A 289 24.20 -5.32 26.63
C CYS A 289 23.80 -5.38 28.10
N GLY A 290 22.52 -5.52 28.41
CA GLY A 290 22.08 -5.61 29.80
C GLY A 290 20.58 -5.72 29.97
N PHE A 291 20.14 -5.74 31.21
CA PHE A 291 18.74 -5.87 31.60
C PHE A 291 18.24 -4.59 32.26
N ALA A 292 17.01 -4.20 31.93
CA ALA A 292 16.35 -3.04 32.50
C ALA A 292 14.82 -3.20 32.48
N PHE A 293 14.14 -2.29 33.17
CA PHE A 293 12.69 -2.13 33.14
C PHE A 293 12.31 -0.91 32.30
N LEU A 294 11.26 -1.04 31.50
CA LEU A 294 10.63 0.05 30.73
C LEU A 294 9.12 -0.01 30.96
N TYR A 295 8.51 1.10 31.36
CA TYR A 295 7.06 1.17 31.61
C TYR A 295 6.54 0.13 32.62
N GLY A 296 7.37 -0.24 33.58
CA GLY A 296 7.07 -1.28 34.57
C GLY A 296 7.36 -2.70 34.08
N TRP A 297 7.72 -2.89 32.81
CA TRP A 297 7.96 -4.21 32.19
C TRP A 297 9.45 -4.52 32.14
N LYS A 298 9.84 -5.72 32.60
CA LYS A 298 11.19 -6.24 32.34
C LYS A 298 11.37 -6.54 30.85
N VAL A 299 12.37 -5.95 30.23
CA VAL A 299 12.69 -6.21 28.82
C VAL A 299 13.73 -7.33 28.73
N GLY A 300 13.33 -8.44 28.10
CA GLY A 300 14.14 -9.65 27.93
C GLY A 300 14.21 -10.53 29.17
N GLN A 301 14.15 -11.84 28.98
CA GLN A 301 14.49 -12.79 30.04
C GLN A 301 15.99 -12.80 30.29
N ILE A 302 16.42 -13.07 31.53
CA ILE A 302 17.84 -13.30 31.85
C ILE A 302 18.36 -14.42 30.95
N ASN A 303 19.49 -14.18 30.28
CA ASN A 303 20.11 -15.07 29.27
C ASN A 303 19.28 -15.28 27.96
N GLY A 304 18.21 -14.52 27.73
CA GLY A 304 17.36 -14.65 26.54
C GLY A 304 17.86 -13.94 25.29
N GLY A 305 18.83 -13.01 25.41
CA GLY A 305 19.26 -12.14 24.31
C GLY A 305 19.80 -12.89 23.09
N ILE A 306 20.60 -13.94 23.31
CA ILE A 306 21.11 -14.76 22.21
C ILE A 306 19.98 -15.50 21.48
N ASN A 307 18.96 -15.98 22.20
CA ASN A 307 17.83 -16.68 21.57
C ASN A 307 17.02 -15.72 20.70
N VAL A 308 16.77 -14.50 21.18
CA VAL A 308 16.08 -13.46 20.41
C VAL A 308 16.88 -13.08 19.16
N MET A 309 18.17 -12.79 19.30
CA MET A 309 19.05 -12.49 18.15
C MET A 309 19.05 -13.63 17.13
N MET A 310 19.18 -14.88 17.59
CA MET A 310 19.24 -16.05 16.72
C MET A 310 17.90 -16.37 16.03
N THR A 311 16.77 -15.86 16.54
CA THR A 311 15.48 -15.98 15.84
C THR A 311 15.36 -15.08 14.61
N GLY A 312 16.03 -13.92 14.61
CA GLY A 312 16.03 -12.95 13.51
C GLY A 312 17.18 -13.11 12.51
N LEU A 313 18.27 -13.78 12.91
CA LEU A 313 19.50 -13.86 12.12
C LEU A 313 19.31 -14.46 10.72
N ASP A 314 18.43 -15.45 10.54
CA ASP A 314 18.21 -16.02 9.20
C ASP A 314 17.44 -15.06 8.29
N THR A 315 16.50 -14.27 8.83
CA THR A 315 15.82 -13.21 8.10
C THR A 315 16.79 -12.10 7.72
N GLU A 316 17.68 -11.72 8.64
CA GLU A 316 18.75 -10.76 8.38
C GLU A 316 19.67 -11.25 7.25
N ARG A 317 20.12 -12.51 7.29
CA ARG A 317 20.95 -13.11 6.23
C ARG A 317 20.29 -13.02 4.86
N VAL A 318 18.99 -13.29 4.78
CA VAL A 318 18.24 -13.20 3.51
C VAL A 318 18.13 -11.76 3.03
N ALA A 319 17.85 -10.82 3.93
CA ALA A 319 17.80 -9.39 3.59
C ALA A 319 19.16 -8.89 3.07
N VAL A 320 20.24 -9.21 3.78
CA VAL A 320 21.61 -8.84 3.39
C VAL A 320 22.03 -9.53 2.10
N ALA A 321 21.63 -10.80 1.89
CA ALA A 321 21.90 -11.51 0.64
C ALA A 321 21.26 -10.82 -0.57
N GLY A 322 20.12 -10.15 -0.38
CA GLY A 322 19.46 -9.38 -1.43
C GLY A 322 20.20 -8.11 -1.86
N LEU A 323 21.05 -7.54 -1.01
CA LEU A 323 21.84 -6.35 -1.35
C LEU A 323 23.04 -6.68 -2.25
N ALA A 324 23.65 -7.86 -2.08
CA ALA A 324 24.87 -8.26 -2.79
C ALA A 324 24.72 -8.34 -4.33
N PRO A 325 23.65 -8.92 -4.91
CA PRO A 325 23.43 -8.92 -6.35
C PRO A 325 23.39 -7.52 -6.97
N GLY A 326 22.88 -6.52 -6.26
CA GLY A 326 22.84 -5.13 -6.75
C GLY A 326 24.23 -4.52 -6.92
N ILE A 327 25.17 -4.83 -6.01
CA ILE A 327 26.58 -4.45 -6.16
C ILE A 327 27.20 -5.18 -7.37
N GLY A 328 26.92 -6.48 -7.53
CA GLY A 328 27.39 -7.25 -8.67
C GLY A 328 26.92 -6.66 -10.00
N GLU A 329 25.64 -6.35 -10.11
CA GLU A 329 25.03 -5.71 -11.28
C GLU A 329 25.69 -4.38 -11.61
N THR A 330 25.78 -3.49 -10.61
CA THR A 330 26.37 -2.16 -10.79
C THR A 330 27.83 -2.26 -11.23
N THR A 331 28.61 -3.16 -10.63
CA THR A 331 30.02 -3.34 -11.01
C THR A 331 30.20 -3.97 -12.38
N LEU A 332 29.30 -4.88 -12.79
CA LEU A 332 29.28 -5.40 -14.15
C LEU A 332 28.98 -4.30 -15.17
N GLU A 333 27.99 -3.44 -14.90
CA GLU A 333 27.67 -2.31 -15.77
C GLU A 333 28.83 -1.32 -15.93
N ILE A 334 29.48 -0.96 -14.82
CA ILE A 334 30.66 -0.08 -14.82
C ILE A 334 31.78 -0.71 -15.66
N ALA A 335 32.07 -2.00 -15.44
CA ALA A 335 33.09 -2.72 -16.20
C ALA A 335 32.74 -2.88 -17.68
N LEU A 336 31.47 -3.12 -18.02
CA LEU A 336 31.00 -3.15 -19.40
C LEU A 336 31.21 -1.80 -20.10
N LYS A 337 30.88 -0.70 -19.42
CA LYS A 337 31.11 0.65 -19.94
C LYS A 337 32.59 0.93 -20.18
N TYR A 338 33.44 0.59 -19.21
CA TYR A 338 34.89 0.79 -19.33
C TYR A 338 35.50 -0.08 -20.43
N THR A 339 35.14 -1.36 -20.49
CA THR A 339 35.72 -2.29 -21.47
C THR A 339 35.33 -1.95 -22.92
N LYS A 340 34.18 -1.31 -23.13
CA LYS A 340 33.75 -0.79 -24.44
C LYS A 340 34.48 0.49 -24.85
N SER A 341 34.84 1.35 -23.90
CA SER A 341 35.51 2.63 -24.19
C SER A 341 37.03 2.50 -24.26
N ARG A 342 37.63 1.63 -23.44
CA ARG A 342 39.08 1.40 -23.41
C ARG A 342 39.53 0.62 -24.63
N LYS A 343 40.49 1.17 -25.39
CA LYS A 343 41.07 0.53 -26.59
C LYS A 343 42.49 0.01 -26.35
N GLN A 344 42.77 -1.18 -26.88
CA GLN A 344 44.12 -1.74 -27.05
C GLN A 344 44.21 -2.37 -28.45
N PHE A 345 45.35 -2.25 -29.12
CA PHE A 345 45.52 -2.73 -30.51
C PHE A 345 44.39 -2.22 -31.44
N ASN A 346 44.05 -0.94 -31.32
CA ASN A 346 43.00 -0.25 -32.09
C ASN A 346 41.57 -0.78 -31.99
N ARG A 347 41.27 -1.67 -31.03
CA ARG A 347 39.91 -2.13 -30.76
C ARG A 347 39.53 -2.06 -29.27
N PRO A 348 38.24 -1.94 -28.93
CA PRO A 348 37.77 -2.05 -27.55
C PRO A 348 38.25 -3.32 -26.85
N ILE A 349 38.61 -3.22 -25.57
CA ILE A 349 39.04 -4.40 -24.81
C ILE A 349 37.91 -5.42 -24.59
N SER A 350 36.64 -5.01 -24.74
CA SER A 350 35.47 -5.90 -24.74
C SER A 350 35.46 -6.91 -25.90
N GLU A 351 36.28 -6.73 -26.94
CA GLU A 351 36.35 -7.67 -28.07
C GLU A 351 37.26 -8.89 -27.80
N PHE A 352 38.15 -8.82 -26.81
CA PHE A 352 39.10 -9.89 -26.51
C PHE A 352 38.40 -11.06 -25.79
N GLN A 353 38.73 -12.29 -26.19
CA GLN A 353 38.04 -13.50 -25.74
C GLN A 353 37.99 -13.65 -24.22
N MET A 354 39.12 -13.39 -23.52
CA MET A 354 39.17 -13.51 -22.06
C MET A 354 38.36 -12.44 -21.32
N VAL A 355 38.21 -11.23 -21.91
CA VAL A 355 37.33 -10.20 -21.34
C VAL A 355 35.88 -10.60 -21.49
N LYS A 356 35.48 -11.13 -22.65
CA LYS A 356 34.13 -11.67 -22.87
C LYS A 356 33.79 -12.80 -21.89
N ALA A 357 34.71 -13.74 -21.70
CA ALA A 357 34.52 -14.84 -20.76
C ALA A 357 34.33 -14.35 -19.32
N LYS A 358 35.16 -13.39 -18.87
CA LYS A 358 35.02 -12.75 -17.56
C LYS A 358 33.65 -12.10 -17.36
N LEU A 359 33.20 -11.29 -18.32
CA LEU A 359 31.91 -10.62 -18.28
C LEU A 359 30.73 -11.61 -18.26
N ALA A 360 30.81 -12.68 -19.07
CA ALA A 360 29.79 -13.73 -19.11
C ALA A 360 29.68 -14.50 -17.77
N ASN A 361 30.82 -14.84 -17.16
CA ASN A 361 30.85 -15.53 -15.88
C ASN A 361 30.25 -14.66 -14.76
N ILE A 362 30.61 -13.37 -14.72
CA ILE A 362 30.05 -12.42 -13.74
C ILE A 362 28.53 -12.35 -13.87
N TYR A 363 28.02 -12.13 -15.08
CA TYR A 363 26.57 -12.10 -15.33
C TYR A 363 25.88 -13.38 -14.84
N THR A 364 26.44 -14.54 -15.20
CA THR A 364 25.88 -15.84 -14.83
C THR A 364 25.84 -16.05 -13.32
N GLU A 365 26.92 -15.68 -12.61
CA GLU A 365 26.98 -15.78 -11.15
C GLU A 365 25.98 -14.83 -10.46
N ILE A 366 25.80 -13.60 -10.96
CA ILE A 366 24.83 -12.65 -10.42
C ILE A 366 23.40 -13.16 -10.61
N GLU A 367 23.07 -13.71 -11.78
CA GLU A 367 21.74 -14.26 -12.03
C GLU A 367 21.45 -15.50 -11.17
N ALA A 368 22.45 -16.38 -10.99
CA ALA A 368 22.34 -17.49 -10.05
C ALA A 368 22.13 -17.00 -8.60
N ALA A 369 22.83 -15.92 -8.22
CA ALA A 369 22.73 -15.32 -6.89
C ALA A 369 21.33 -14.75 -6.65
N ARG A 370 20.77 -14.01 -7.62
CA ARG A 370 19.38 -13.50 -7.55
C ARG A 370 18.38 -14.64 -7.38
N GLY A 371 18.50 -15.70 -8.19
CA GLY A 371 17.60 -16.85 -8.09
C GLY A 371 17.61 -17.49 -6.70
N LEU A 372 18.79 -17.67 -6.12
CA LEU A 372 18.94 -18.21 -4.77
C LEU A 372 18.36 -17.27 -3.70
N VAL A 373 18.61 -15.97 -3.81
CA VAL A 373 18.04 -14.94 -2.92
C VAL A 373 16.52 -14.96 -2.97
N TYR A 374 15.91 -14.93 -4.16
CA TYR A 374 14.45 -14.93 -4.27
C TYR A 374 13.84 -16.18 -3.68
N ARG A 375 14.48 -17.34 -3.86
CA ARG A 375 14.06 -18.59 -3.22
C ARG A 375 14.12 -18.48 -1.70
N ALA A 376 15.20 -17.92 -1.15
CA ALA A 376 15.36 -17.73 0.28
C ALA A 376 14.38 -16.70 0.84
N ALA A 377 14.14 -15.59 0.15
CA ALA A 377 13.19 -14.53 0.50
C ALA A 377 11.75 -15.04 0.52
N ARG A 378 11.34 -15.82 -0.49
CA ARG A 378 10.03 -16.47 -0.50
C ARG A 378 9.85 -17.39 0.71
N LEU A 379 10.87 -18.18 1.05
CA LEU A 379 10.81 -19.08 2.19
C LEU A 379 10.78 -18.30 3.51
N ALA A 380 11.57 -17.22 3.64
CA ALA A 380 11.57 -16.35 4.80
C ALA A 380 10.18 -15.71 5.02
N GLY A 381 9.53 -15.25 3.95
CA GLY A 381 8.20 -14.64 4.01
C GLY A 381 7.06 -15.56 4.44
N VAL A 382 7.26 -16.88 4.40
CA VAL A 382 6.29 -17.88 4.89
C VAL A 382 6.76 -18.60 6.15
N SER A 383 7.96 -18.29 6.66
CA SER A 383 8.51 -18.93 7.85
C SER A 383 8.04 -18.18 9.09
N GLU A 384 7.47 -18.89 10.07
CA GLU A 384 7.07 -18.30 11.35
C GLU A 384 8.26 -17.77 12.15
N ARG A 385 9.42 -18.42 12.02
CA ARG A 385 10.67 -18.04 12.70
C ARG A 385 11.91 -18.56 11.97
N GLY A 386 13.04 -17.92 12.26
CA GLY A 386 14.38 -18.45 11.92
C GLY A 386 14.96 -19.37 12.99
N GLY A 387 16.24 -19.69 12.80
CA GLY A 387 17.06 -20.46 13.73
C GLY A 387 17.14 -21.96 13.40
N LYS A 388 18.01 -22.66 14.12
CA LYS A 388 18.26 -24.11 13.95
C LYS A 388 16.96 -24.92 13.94
N GLY A 389 16.92 -25.93 13.08
CA GLY A 389 15.75 -26.80 12.95
C GLY A 389 14.68 -26.28 11.99
N THR A 390 14.67 -25.00 11.63
CA THR A 390 13.71 -24.43 10.66
C THR A 390 14.08 -24.74 9.21
N GLN A 391 13.12 -24.63 8.30
CA GLN A 391 13.39 -24.81 6.86
C GLN A 391 14.23 -23.67 6.28
N ILE A 392 14.10 -22.45 6.83
CA ILE A 392 14.81 -21.27 6.35
C ILE A 392 16.30 -21.28 6.72
N HIS A 393 16.69 -21.91 7.83
CA HIS A 393 18.05 -21.85 8.38
C HIS A 393 19.16 -22.20 7.38
N LYS A 394 19.04 -23.38 6.75
CA LYS A 394 20.00 -23.86 5.75
C LYS A 394 20.04 -22.95 4.53
N LEU A 395 18.86 -22.57 4.02
CA LEU A 395 18.74 -21.82 2.77
C LEU A 395 19.19 -20.37 2.92
N ALA A 396 18.89 -19.72 4.06
CA ALA A 396 19.36 -18.39 4.39
C ALA A 396 20.88 -18.33 4.46
N ALA A 397 21.52 -19.29 5.16
CA ALA A 397 22.97 -19.40 5.22
C ALA A 397 23.61 -19.64 3.84
N ALA A 398 23.01 -20.53 3.03
CA ALA A 398 23.47 -20.80 1.66
C ALA A 398 23.34 -19.57 0.74
N ALA A 399 22.25 -18.81 0.88
CA ALA A 399 22.01 -17.61 0.08
C ALA A 399 23.10 -16.56 0.28
N ILE A 400 23.31 -16.10 1.52
CA ILE A 400 24.34 -15.09 1.80
C ILE A 400 25.76 -15.59 1.55
N LEU A 401 26.02 -16.89 1.78
CA LEU A 401 27.30 -17.52 1.43
C LEU A 401 27.60 -17.38 -0.07
N PHE A 402 26.68 -17.85 -0.91
CA PHE A 402 26.89 -17.81 -2.35
C PHE A 402 26.93 -16.38 -2.88
N THR A 403 25.98 -15.52 -2.47
CA THR A 403 25.91 -14.15 -2.99
C THR A 403 27.10 -13.31 -2.56
N GLY A 404 27.57 -13.45 -1.32
CA GLY A 404 28.73 -12.72 -0.80
C GLY A 404 30.04 -13.07 -1.52
N GLU A 405 30.23 -14.36 -1.87
CA GLU A 405 31.42 -14.78 -2.61
C GLU A 405 31.31 -14.47 -4.10
N ALA A 406 30.11 -14.59 -4.69
CA ALA A 406 29.85 -14.22 -6.08
C ALA A 406 30.10 -12.74 -6.32
N VAL A 407 29.59 -11.86 -5.45
CA VAL A 407 29.82 -10.42 -5.58
C VAL A 407 31.30 -10.06 -5.36
N SER A 408 31.99 -10.74 -4.45
CA SER A 408 33.41 -10.49 -4.23
C SER A 408 34.27 -10.92 -5.42
N ARG A 409 33.98 -12.08 -6.04
CA ARG A 409 34.63 -12.46 -7.31
C ARG A 409 34.31 -11.47 -8.43
N ALA A 410 33.04 -11.05 -8.55
CA ALA A 410 32.62 -10.13 -9.57
C ALA A 410 33.34 -8.78 -9.46
N THR A 411 33.36 -8.19 -8.27
CA THR A 411 34.02 -6.91 -8.02
C THR A 411 35.54 -6.99 -8.19
N ASP A 412 36.18 -8.09 -7.79
CA ASP A 412 37.61 -8.33 -8.01
C ASP A 412 37.95 -8.39 -9.51
N ILE A 413 37.20 -9.19 -10.28
CA ILE A 413 37.40 -9.29 -11.73
C ILE A 413 37.13 -7.95 -12.41
N CYS A 414 36.08 -7.24 -12.02
CA CYS A 414 35.76 -5.92 -12.57
C CYS A 414 36.86 -4.90 -12.23
N LEU A 415 37.43 -4.92 -11.03
CA LEU A 415 38.58 -4.09 -10.67
C LEU A 415 39.79 -4.42 -11.54
N GLN A 416 40.09 -5.71 -11.75
CA GLN A 416 41.17 -6.15 -12.63
C GLN A 416 40.96 -5.72 -14.09
N LEU A 417 39.72 -5.71 -14.60
CA LEU A 417 39.40 -5.22 -15.95
C LEU A 417 39.73 -3.74 -16.12
N HIS A 418 39.69 -2.95 -15.04
CA HIS A 418 40.12 -1.55 -15.03
C HIS A 418 41.65 -1.38 -14.89
N GLY A 419 42.39 -2.43 -14.53
CA GLY A 419 43.83 -2.36 -14.29
C GLY A 419 44.17 -1.39 -13.16
N GLY A 420 45.22 -0.57 -13.35
CA GLY A 420 45.60 0.45 -12.36
C GLY A 420 44.50 1.48 -12.06
N TYR A 421 43.67 1.82 -13.04
CA TYR A 421 42.53 2.70 -12.83
C TYR A 421 41.45 2.11 -11.92
N GLY A 422 41.45 0.79 -11.74
CA GLY A 422 40.56 0.13 -10.78
C GLY A 422 40.80 0.52 -9.33
N TYR A 423 41.99 1.05 -9.01
CA TYR A 423 42.35 1.56 -7.69
C TYR A 423 42.19 3.09 -7.57
N ALA A 424 41.98 3.78 -8.69
CA ALA A 424 41.88 5.22 -8.73
C ALA A 424 40.47 5.69 -8.29
N THR A 425 40.39 6.85 -7.63
CA THR A 425 39.14 7.39 -7.08
C THR A 425 38.16 7.88 -8.15
N GLU A 426 38.64 8.11 -9.36
CA GLU A 426 37.91 8.53 -10.54
C GLU A 426 36.96 7.44 -11.06
N TYR A 427 37.24 6.17 -10.73
CA TYR A 427 36.40 5.04 -11.06
C TYR A 427 35.77 4.47 -9.78
N PRO A 428 34.43 4.38 -9.70
CA PRO A 428 33.76 3.93 -8.47
C PRO A 428 34.01 2.45 -8.13
N ILE A 429 34.66 1.68 -9.01
CA ILE A 429 34.89 0.24 -8.84
C ILE A 429 35.69 -0.10 -7.56
N ASN A 430 36.65 0.75 -7.16
CA ASN A 430 37.44 0.56 -5.93
C ASN A 430 36.57 0.56 -4.66
N ARG A 431 35.47 1.33 -4.67
CA ARG A 431 34.53 1.41 -3.55
C ARG A 431 33.73 0.12 -3.47
N PHE A 432 33.16 -0.32 -4.59
CA PHE A 432 32.38 -1.55 -4.63
C PHE A 432 33.19 -2.80 -4.26
N TYR A 433 34.46 -2.86 -4.64
CA TYR A 433 35.36 -3.93 -4.20
C TYR A 433 35.49 -4.01 -2.67
N ARG A 434 35.61 -2.86 -2.01
CA ARG A 434 35.66 -2.78 -0.53
C ARG A 434 34.32 -3.12 0.10
N ASP A 435 33.23 -2.60 -0.47
CA ASP A 435 31.87 -2.84 0.02
C ASP A 435 31.47 -4.33 -0.11
N ALA A 436 31.90 -5.01 -1.19
CA ALA A 436 31.63 -6.42 -1.43
C ALA A 436 32.18 -7.34 -0.32
N LYS A 437 33.29 -6.98 0.32
CA LYS A 437 33.91 -7.80 1.36
C LYS A 437 33.09 -7.94 2.63
N LEU A 438 32.22 -6.96 2.93
CA LEU A 438 31.29 -7.07 4.05
C LEU A 438 30.40 -8.32 3.95
N TYR A 439 30.04 -8.74 2.74
CA TYR A 439 29.12 -9.85 2.53
C TYR A 439 29.75 -11.23 2.76
N GLU A 440 31.09 -11.35 2.80
CA GLU A 440 31.79 -12.57 3.22
C GLU A 440 31.84 -12.73 4.75
N ILE A 441 31.61 -11.65 5.53
CA ILE A 441 31.82 -11.63 6.99
C ILE A 441 30.58 -11.24 7.83
N GLY A 442 29.65 -10.46 7.29
CA GLY A 442 28.45 -9.97 8.00
C GLY A 442 27.41 -11.07 8.26
N ALA A 443 26.63 -11.01 9.33
CA ALA A 443 25.65 -12.05 9.69
C ALA A 443 26.23 -13.50 9.77
N GLY A 444 27.52 -13.60 10.12
CA GLY A 444 28.33 -14.82 10.17
C GLY A 444 29.26 -14.94 8.96
N THR A 445 30.50 -15.43 9.14
CA THR A 445 31.46 -15.56 8.04
C THR A 445 31.07 -16.64 7.04
N SER A 446 31.62 -16.60 5.82
CA SER A 446 31.48 -17.67 4.83
C SER A 446 31.76 -19.05 5.41
N ASP A 447 32.80 -19.20 6.23
CA ASP A 447 33.16 -20.48 6.84
C ASP A 447 32.13 -20.96 7.86
N ILE A 448 31.62 -20.06 8.70
CA ILE A 448 30.54 -20.40 9.64
C ILE A 448 29.27 -20.80 8.88
N ARG A 449 28.94 -20.12 7.78
CA ARG A 449 27.77 -20.47 6.96
C ARG A 449 27.95 -21.83 6.28
N ARG A 450 29.16 -22.19 5.83
CA ARG A 450 29.46 -23.54 5.32
C ARG A 450 29.18 -24.60 6.38
N LEU A 451 29.61 -24.35 7.63
CA LEU A 451 29.33 -25.26 8.75
C LEU A 451 27.83 -25.39 8.99
N VAL A 452 27.07 -24.28 9.00
CA VAL A 452 25.61 -24.30 9.15
C VAL A 452 24.94 -25.12 8.03
N VAL A 453 25.35 -24.93 6.78
CA VAL A 453 24.81 -25.68 5.64
C VAL A 453 25.18 -27.17 5.75
N ALA A 454 26.43 -27.48 6.09
CA ALA A 454 26.92 -28.85 6.25
C ALA A 454 26.18 -29.58 7.37
N ASP A 455 26.02 -28.96 8.54
CA ASP A 455 25.32 -29.53 9.69
C ASP A 455 23.87 -29.89 9.35
N GLU A 456 23.15 -28.98 8.66
CA GLU A 456 21.77 -29.23 8.26
C GLU A 456 21.67 -30.31 7.16
N LEU A 457 22.62 -30.38 6.23
CA LEU A 457 22.67 -31.43 5.21
C LEU A 457 22.97 -32.81 5.83
N ILE A 458 23.93 -32.89 6.75
CA ILE A 458 24.28 -34.15 7.43
C ILE A 458 23.10 -34.62 8.28
N LYS A 459 22.41 -33.71 8.97
CA LYS A 459 21.34 -34.06 9.90
C LYS A 459 20.01 -34.39 9.22
N LYS A 460 19.66 -33.70 8.13
CA LYS A 460 18.32 -33.79 7.50
C LYS A 460 18.33 -34.28 6.05
N GLY A 461 19.51 -34.48 5.47
CA GLY A 461 19.65 -34.76 4.05
C GLY A 461 19.44 -33.52 3.16
N THR A 462 19.46 -33.76 1.85
CA THR A 462 19.30 -32.70 0.85
C THR A 462 17.86 -32.16 0.80
N GLY A 463 16.87 -33.02 1.06
CA GLY A 463 15.45 -32.75 0.87
C GLY A 463 15.04 -32.71 -0.61
N TYR A 464 15.88 -33.27 -1.50
CA TYR A 464 15.57 -33.44 -2.93
C TYR A 464 14.99 -34.82 -3.25
N LEU A 465 15.19 -35.76 -2.33
CA LEU A 465 14.63 -37.11 -2.27
C LEU A 465 13.87 -37.21 -0.95
#